data_AF-A0A6A7Y392-F1
#
_entry.id   AF-A0A6A7Y392-F1
#
_cell.length_a   1.000
_cell.length_b   1.000
_cell.length_c   1.000
_cell.angle_alpha   90.00
_cell.angle_beta   90.00
_cell.angle_gamma   90.00
#
_symmetry.space_group_name_H-M   'P 1'
#
loop_
_entity.id
_entity.type
_entity.pdbx_description
1 polymer ?
#
loop_
_entity_poly.entity_id
_entity_poly.type
_entity_poly.pdbx_seq_one_letter_code
_entity_poly.pdbx_strand_id
1 'polypeptide(L)'
;MISPVMRVHPAPPTAADAVFRSYQPVRRRFHAPLPRSRGVAMFLYCSRRDVISLVCPLGGGWTSRQNAASMIAIIGVGRMSGGRSTGETHLSWLVLLALVVANLVPLAPAWAANEEVAAGVANAFTTEEIADGFLKTVFGGEGPTGHDAESRLVHKFTRPVRVYVESRSRFVDRRAEVRAFVRRLDRLVPNLTITTVTRAARSNMQVYLVDRGNYRAVIREMAPSGTDTRFIETNDCSALTGGDKPGVLDHAVVFVVVNEGASRFRACMVEEITQSLGPVNDDPSLPFSIYNDSSDVDGFGLFDWFILTTLYDRRIKPAMTQAQVTPLLPPPSATPVRRCAASS
;
A
#
# COMPACT_ATOMS: atom_id res chain seq x y z
N MET A 1 9.17 -51.28 -40.39
CA MET A 1 9.45 -49.83 -40.47
C MET A 1 8.62 -49.15 -39.39
N ILE A 2 9.25 -48.62 -38.35
CA ILE A 2 8.60 -47.88 -37.26
C ILE A 2 9.38 -46.57 -37.12
N SER A 3 8.72 -45.43 -37.35
CA SER A 3 9.31 -44.09 -37.28
C SER A 3 9.72 -43.72 -35.84
N PRO A 4 10.79 -42.93 -35.64
CA PRO A 4 11.15 -42.43 -34.32
C PRO A 4 10.33 -41.18 -33.97
N VAL A 5 9.83 -41.15 -32.72
CA VAL A 5 9.16 -40.00 -32.11
C VAL A 5 10.21 -38.96 -31.72
N MET A 6 10.10 -37.76 -32.29
CA MET A 6 10.94 -36.61 -32.00
C MET A 6 10.55 -36.03 -30.63
N ARG A 7 11.47 -36.03 -29.66
CA ARG A 7 11.29 -35.33 -28.38
C ARG A 7 11.48 -33.83 -28.59
N VAL A 8 10.43 -33.05 -28.40
CA VAL A 8 10.48 -31.59 -28.32
C VAL A 8 11.03 -31.21 -26.94
N HIS A 9 12.22 -30.61 -26.90
CA HIS A 9 12.74 -29.97 -25.70
C HIS A 9 12.05 -28.61 -25.49
N PRO A 10 11.63 -28.25 -24.26
CA PRO A 10 11.06 -26.94 -23.99
C PRO A 10 12.11 -25.84 -24.24
N ALA A 11 11.68 -24.75 -24.86
CA ALA A 11 12.51 -23.57 -25.10
C ALA A 11 13.02 -22.97 -23.77
N PRO A 12 14.24 -22.41 -23.74
CA PRO A 12 14.75 -21.71 -22.56
C PRO A 12 13.86 -20.49 -22.24
N PRO A 13 13.69 -20.14 -20.95
CA PRO A 13 12.87 -19.02 -20.54
C PRO A 13 13.37 -17.71 -21.13
N THR A 14 12.45 -16.84 -21.54
CA THR A 14 12.77 -15.54 -22.12
C THR A 14 13.23 -14.56 -21.05
N ALA A 15 13.91 -13.48 -21.44
CA ALA A 15 14.36 -12.43 -20.50
C ALA A 15 13.20 -11.80 -19.70
N ALA A 16 11.95 -11.89 -20.19
CA ALA A 16 10.74 -11.41 -19.52
C ALA A 16 10.32 -12.31 -18.33
N ASP A 17 10.48 -13.62 -18.44
CA ASP A 17 10.17 -14.58 -17.37
C ASP A 17 11.11 -14.43 -16.15
N ALA A 18 12.33 -13.94 -16.39
CA ALA A 18 13.33 -13.72 -15.36
C ALA A 18 12.99 -12.53 -14.43
N VAL A 19 12.32 -11.51 -14.97
CA VAL A 19 11.88 -10.32 -14.22
C VAL A 19 10.96 -10.74 -13.08
N PHE A 20 9.90 -11.49 -13.39
CA PHE A 20 8.93 -11.94 -12.37
C PHE A 20 9.50 -12.98 -11.41
N ARG A 21 10.41 -13.86 -11.86
CA ARG A 21 11.09 -14.81 -10.95
C ARG A 21 11.97 -14.13 -9.91
N SER A 22 12.57 -13.00 -10.25
CA SER A 22 13.41 -12.23 -9.31
C SER A 22 12.62 -11.50 -8.23
N TYR A 23 11.30 -11.32 -8.42
CA TYR A 23 10.37 -10.78 -7.42
C TYR A 23 9.74 -11.87 -6.52
N GLN A 24 10.11 -13.14 -6.67
CA GLN A 24 9.74 -14.18 -5.71
C GLN A 24 10.72 -14.22 -4.53
N PRO A 25 10.24 -14.31 -3.28
CA PRO A 25 11.13 -14.43 -2.12
C PRO A 25 11.95 -15.72 -2.25
N VAL A 26 13.28 -15.56 -2.37
CA VAL A 26 14.23 -16.67 -2.40
C VAL A 26 14.11 -17.46 -1.09
N ARG A 27 13.57 -18.68 -1.15
CA ARG A 27 13.63 -19.63 -0.02
C ARG A 27 15.09 -20.03 0.21
N ARG A 28 15.77 -19.39 1.18
CA ARG A 28 17.04 -19.93 1.72
C ARG A 28 16.73 -21.21 2.49
N ARG A 29 17.11 -22.36 1.95
CA ARG A 29 17.17 -23.62 2.71
C ARG A 29 18.34 -23.53 3.67
N PHE A 30 18.06 -23.40 4.97
CA PHE A 30 19.06 -23.67 5.99
C PHE A 30 19.05 -25.17 6.26
N HIS A 31 20.13 -25.86 5.91
CA HIS A 31 20.44 -27.20 6.41
C HIS A 31 21.26 -27.05 7.68
N ALA A 32 20.69 -27.43 8.82
CA ALA A 32 21.43 -27.69 10.05
C ALA A 32 21.36 -29.21 10.35
N PRO A 33 22.47 -29.86 10.71
CA PRO A 33 22.47 -31.28 11.06
C PRO A 33 21.95 -31.52 12.48
N LEU A 34 21.06 -32.49 12.63
CA LEU A 34 20.54 -32.96 13.94
C LEU A 34 21.49 -34.00 14.56
N PRO A 35 21.74 -33.98 15.89
CA PRO A 35 22.25 -35.13 16.61
C PRO A 35 21.12 -36.07 17.05
N ARG A 36 21.43 -37.37 17.03
CA ARG A 36 20.57 -38.49 17.44
C ARG A 36 20.49 -38.59 18.97
N SER A 37 19.29 -38.70 19.53
CA SER A 37 18.95 -39.73 20.54
C SER A 37 17.49 -39.67 21.02
N ARG A 38 16.79 -40.77 20.72
CA ARG A 38 15.74 -41.51 21.48
C ARG A 38 14.82 -40.73 22.44
N GLY A 39 13.50 -40.81 22.16
CA GLY A 39 12.48 -40.95 23.21
C GLY A 39 11.19 -40.17 23.04
N VAL A 40 10.14 -40.85 22.55
CA VAL A 40 8.69 -40.61 22.75
C VAL A 40 8.06 -39.36 22.11
N ALA A 41 7.07 -39.61 21.25
CA ALA A 41 6.27 -38.61 20.54
C ALA A 41 5.07 -38.12 21.38
N MET A 42 4.84 -36.79 21.39
CA MET A 42 3.50 -36.20 21.47
C MET A 42 3.51 -34.80 20.81
N PHE A 43 2.41 -34.50 20.10
CA PHE A 43 2.19 -33.36 19.22
C PHE A 43 1.93 -32.02 19.94
N LEU A 44 2.20 -30.93 19.21
CA LEU A 44 1.59 -29.58 19.26
C LEU A 44 1.68 -28.75 20.55
N TYR A 45 2.61 -27.79 20.59
CA TYR A 45 2.32 -26.42 21.04
C TYR A 45 3.40 -25.43 20.57
N CYS A 46 3.02 -24.42 19.78
CA CYS A 46 3.78 -23.17 19.68
C CYS A 46 2.78 -22.00 19.78
N SER A 47 3.05 -21.16 20.77
CA SER A 47 2.20 -20.12 21.33
C SER A 47 1.76 -19.07 20.31
N ARG A 48 0.45 -18.84 20.21
CA ARG A 48 -0.17 -17.62 19.67
C ARG A 48 -0.16 -16.54 20.75
N ARG A 49 0.47 -15.40 20.49
CA ARG A 49 0.06 -14.07 20.97
C ARG A 49 0.87 -13.02 20.21
N ASP A 50 0.13 -12.22 19.44
CA ASP A 50 0.41 -10.85 18.95
C ASP A 50 -0.17 -10.69 17.54
N VAL A 51 -1.50 -10.80 17.47
CA VAL A 51 -2.27 -10.20 16.37
C VAL A 51 -2.61 -8.79 16.84
N ILE A 52 -1.95 -7.81 16.23
CA ILE A 52 -2.38 -6.41 16.27
C ILE A 52 -3.70 -6.35 15.53
N SER A 53 -4.81 -6.18 16.27
CA SER A 53 -6.11 -5.88 15.70
C SER A 53 -6.04 -4.54 14.97
N LEU A 54 -6.13 -4.57 13.63
CA LEU A 54 -6.62 -3.42 12.87
C LEU A 54 -8.14 -3.39 13.04
N VAL A 55 -8.64 -2.59 13.98
CA VAL A 55 -10.03 -2.14 13.97
C VAL A 55 -10.07 -0.88 13.11
N CYS A 56 -10.68 -1.00 11.93
CA CYS A 56 -11.01 0.14 11.09
C CYS A 56 -12.35 0.71 11.59
N PRO A 57 -12.44 1.96 12.05
CA PRO A 57 -13.73 2.57 12.35
C PRO A 57 -14.34 3.02 11.01
N LEU A 58 -15.28 2.24 10.48
CA LEU A 58 -16.15 2.72 9.41
C LEU A 58 -17.11 3.75 10.02
N GLY A 59 -16.89 5.01 9.67
CA GLY A 59 -17.88 6.08 9.82
C GLY A 59 -19.02 5.86 8.83
N GLY A 60 -20.24 5.75 9.34
CA GLY A 60 -21.47 5.68 8.56
C GLY A 60 -22.63 6.15 9.45
N GLY A 61 -23.45 7.07 8.93
CA GLY A 61 -24.40 7.88 9.67
C GLY A 61 -25.47 7.09 10.43
N TRP A 62 -25.81 7.61 11.61
CA TRP A 62 -26.98 7.19 12.39
C TRP A 62 -28.25 7.76 11.76
N THR A 63 -29.07 6.90 11.18
CA THR A 63 -30.50 7.16 10.97
C THR A 63 -31.32 6.13 11.73
N SER A 64 -32.34 6.64 12.42
CA SER A 64 -33.14 5.91 13.42
C SER A 64 -33.85 4.68 12.85
N ARG A 65 -34.04 3.68 13.74
CA ARG A 65 -34.75 2.39 13.60
C ARG A 65 -33.89 1.25 13.09
N GLN A 66 -33.27 0.53 14.02
CA GLN A 66 -33.38 -0.92 14.11
C GLN A 66 -32.87 -1.42 15.48
N ASN A 67 -33.84 -1.93 16.25
CA ASN A 67 -33.76 -2.98 17.26
C ASN A 67 -32.88 -2.77 18.51
N ALA A 68 -33.55 -2.28 19.54
CA ALA A 68 -33.33 -2.66 20.93
C ALA A 68 -33.54 -4.18 21.09
N ALA A 69 -32.46 -4.94 21.25
CA ALA A 69 -32.46 -6.26 21.86
C ALA A 69 -31.01 -6.69 22.11
N SER A 70 -30.43 -6.32 23.26
CA SER A 70 -29.34 -7.03 23.96
C SER A 70 -28.85 -6.20 25.15
N MET A 71 -29.62 -6.19 26.24
CA MET A 71 -29.06 -5.99 27.57
C MET A 71 -29.56 -7.16 28.42
N ILE A 72 -28.71 -8.16 28.65
CA ILE A 72 -28.92 -9.13 29.72
C ILE A 72 -27.80 -8.89 30.73
N ALA A 73 -28.19 -8.30 31.86
CA ALA A 73 -27.42 -8.22 33.07
C ALA A 73 -27.24 -9.63 33.65
N ILE A 74 -26.01 -10.02 33.93
CA ILE A 74 -25.71 -11.24 34.69
C ILE A 74 -25.89 -10.89 36.18
N ILE A 75 -27.03 -11.28 36.76
CA ILE A 75 -27.24 -11.29 38.20
C ILE A 75 -26.64 -12.60 38.74
N GLY A 76 -25.71 -12.49 39.70
CA GLY A 76 -25.05 -13.62 40.34
C GLY A 76 -26.03 -14.51 41.11
N VAL A 77 -25.94 -15.82 40.88
CA VAL A 77 -26.71 -16.84 41.62
C VAL A 77 -26.03 -17.10 42.96
N GLY A 78 -26.72 -16.67 44.03
CA GLY A 78 -26.46 -17.10 45.40
C GLY A 78 -26.95 -18.53 45.64
N ARG A 79 -26.12 -19.29 46.34
CA ARG A 79 -26.23 -20.70 46.72
C ARG A 79 -27.46 -20.95 47.61
N MET A 80 -28.34 -21.88 47.26
CA MET A 80 -29.31 -22.48 48.18
C MET A 80 -29.18 -24.00 48.21
N SER A 81 -29.11 -24.52 49.43
CA SER A 81 -29.00 -25.93 49.77
C SER A 81 -30.36 -26.54 50.07
N GLY A 82 -30.59 -27.76 49.59
CA GLY A 82 -31.40 -28.78 50.27
C GLY A 82 -32.82 -28.99 49.74
N GLY A 83 -33.12 -30.24 49.35
CA GLY A 83 -34.49 -30.73 49.20
C GLY A 83 -34.65 -31.77 48.08
N ARG A 84 -34.89 -33.03 48.45
CA ARG A 84 -35.25 -34.13 47.52
C ARG A 84 -36.65 -33.92 46.97
N SER A 85 -36.86 -34.17 45.68
CA SER A 85 -38.10 -34.76 45.16
C SER A 85 -37.88 -35.27 43.74
N THR A 86 -38.38 -36.47 43.48
CA THR A 86 -38.26 -37.27 42.27
C THR A 86 -39.40 -36.99 41.29
N GLY A 87 -39.09 -36.99 39.99
CA GLY A 87 -40.05 -37.22 38.92
C GLY A 87 -40.51 -35.95 38.21
N GLU A 88 -39.97 -35.75 36.99
CA GLU A 88 -40.50 -35.00 35.83
C GLU A 88 -39.35 -34.36 35.03
N THR A 89 -38.47 -35.19 34.46
CA THR A 89 -37.30 -34.73 33.69
C THR A 89 -37.37 -35.05 32.20
N HIS A 90 -38.57 -35.12 31.60
CA HIS A 90 -38.70 -35.44 30.18
C HIS A 90 -39.42 -34.39 29.32
N LEU A 91 -40.10 -33.39 29.91
CA LEU A 91 -40.75 -32.33 29.12
C LEU A 91 -39.89 -31.07 28.91
N SER A 92 -38.85 -30.86 29.73
CA SER A 92 -38.03 -29.64 29.67
C SER A 92 -36.94 -29.66 28.60
N TRP A 93 -36.55 -30.84 28.11
CA TRP A 93 -35.47 -30.97 27.12
C TRP A 93 -35.90 -30.67 25.69
N LEU A 94 -37.18 -30.88 25.35
CA LEU A 94 -37.69 -30.67 23.99
C LEU A 94 -37.89 -29.17 23.67
N VAL A 95 -38.26 -28.35 24.65
CA VAL A 95 -38.40 -26.89 24.48
C VAL A 95 -37.04 -26.19 24.39
N LEU A 96 -36.02 -26.69 25.11
CA LEU A 96 -34.65 -26.19 25.02
C LEU A 96 -33.96 -26.54 23.69
N LEU A 97 -34.28 -27.70 23.08
CA LEU A 97 -33.72 -28.05 21.78
C LEU A 97 -34.30 -27.21 20.62
N ALA A 98 -35.59 -26.86 20.68
CA ALA A 98 -36.25 -26.08 19.63
C ALA A 98 -35.72 -24.62 19.53
N LEU A 99 -35.31 -24.02 20.66
CA LEU A 99 -34.76 -22.66 20.69
C LEU A 99 -33.29 -22.59 20.23
N VAL A 100 -32.54 -23.69 20.33
CA VAL A 100 -31.16 -23.78 19.84
C VAL A 100 -31.11 -23.99 18.33
N VAL A 101 -32.08 -24.71 17.75
CA VAL A 101 -32.11 -24.98 16.30
C VAL A 101 -32.58 -23.76 15.49
N ALA A 102 -33.43 -22.89 16.05
CA ALA A 102 -33.95 -21.70 15.34
C ALA A 102 -32.98 -20.51 15.22
N ASN A 103 -31.81 -20.54 15.88
CA ASN A 103 -30.79 -19.48 15.79
C ASN A 103 -29.51 -19.91 15.06
N LEU A 104 -29.52 -21.06 14.40
CA LEU A 104 -28.48 -21.45 13.45
C LEU A 104 -28.74 -20.77 12.10
N VAL A 105 -28.71 -19.43 12.07
CA VAL A 105 -28.22 -18.77 10.86
C VAL A 105 -26.78 -19.25 10.72
N PRO A 106 -26.38 -19.90 9.62
CA PRO A 106 -24.99 -20.20 9.42
C PRO A 106 -24.26 -18.87 9.43
N LEU A 107 -23.49 -18.60 10.49
CA LEU A 107 -22.42 -17.63 10.45
C LEU A 107 -21.52 -18.11 9.33
N ALA A 108 -21.73 -17.57 8.12
CA ALA A 108 -20.80 -17.73 7.03
C ALA A 108 -19.44 -17.38 7.63
N PRO A 109 -18.54 -18.36 7.71
CA PRO A 109 -17.39 -18.20 8.55
C PRO A 109 -16.53 -17.13 7.89
N ALA A 110 -15.99 -16.20 8.67
CA ALA A 110 -15.34 -14.97 8.19
C ALA A 110 -14.20 -15.21 7.16
N TRP A 111 -13.76 -16.46 6.95
CA TRP A 111 -12.85 -16.84 5.87
C TRP A 111 -13.44 -16.76 4.47
N ALA A 112 -14.75 -16.97 4.26
CA ALA A 112 -15.36 -16.87 2.92
C ALA A 112 -15.37 -15.43 2.40
N ALA A 113 -15.68 -14.45 3.27
CA ALA A 113 -15.55 -13.02 2.95
C ALA A 113 -14.08 -12.62 2.74
N ASN A 114 -13.14 -13.26 3.45
CA ASN A 114 -11.71 -13.02 3.25
C ASN A 114 -11.18 -13.64 1.95
N GLU A 115 -11.75 -14.74 1.45
CA GLU A 115 -11.39 -15.35 0.16
C GLU A 115 -11.89 -14.53 -1.02
N GLU A 116 -13.09 -13.94 -0.93
CA GLU A 116 -13.64 -13.08 -1.98
C GLU A 116 -12.88 -11.74 -2.07
N VAL A 117 -12.52 -11.15 -0.92
CA VAL A 117 -11.64 -9.98 -0.84
C VAL A 117 -10.21 -10.33 -1.30
N ALA A 118 -9.68 -11.50 -0.93
CA ALA A 118 -8.36 -11.95 -1.39
C ALA A 118 -8.35 -12.28 -2.91
N ALA A 119 -9.44 -12.81 -3.47
CA ALA A 119 -9.60 -13.06 -4.89
C ALA A 119 -9.81 -11.76 -5.69
N GLY A 120 -10.49 -10.77 -5.13
CA GLY A 120 -10.60 -9.42 -5.69
C GLY A 120 -9.27 -8.67 -5.73
N VAL A 121 -8.41 -8.87 -4.72
CA VAL A 121 -7.03 -8.36 -4.71
C VAL A 121 -6.11 -9.14 -5.68
N ALA A 122 -6.40 -10.41 -5.95
CA ALA A 122 -5.60 -11.27 -6.83
C ALA A 122 -5.78 -10.98 -8.33
N ASN A 123 -6.80 -10.21 -8.73
CA ASN A 123 -7.07 -9.82 -10.12
C ASN A 123 -7.28 -8.31 -10.30
N ALA A 124 -6.77 -7.48 -9.38
CA ALA A 124 -7.15 -6.08 -9.32
C ALA A 124 -6.81 -5.27 -10.59
N PHE A 125 -5.67 -5.58 -11.23
CA PHE A 125 -5.22 -4.90 -12.46
C PHE A 125 -4.51 -5.88 -13.40
N THR A 126 -4.75 -5.70 -14.69
CA THR A 126 -4.01 -6.34 -15.78
C THR A 126 -2.61 -5.73 -15.94
N THR A 127 -1.73 -6.45 -16.63
CA THR A 127 -0.40 -5.93 -16.94
C THR A 127 -0.49 -4.68 -17.83
N GLU A 128 -1.48 -4.65 -18.71
CA GLU A 128 -1.82 -3.55 -19.61
C GLU A 128 -2.22 -2.30 -18.83
N GLU A 129 -3.12 -2.42 -17.85
CA GLU A 129 -3.52 -1.29 -17.00
C GLU A 129 -2.34 -0.75 -16.19
N ILE A 130 -1.49 -1.64 -15.66
CA ILE A 130 -0.28 -1.24 -14.93
C ILE A 130 0.71 -0.53 -15.86
N ALA A 131 0.94 -1.07 -17.06
CA ALA A 131 1.86 -0.47 -18.03
C ALA A 131 1.34 0.88 -18.52
N ASP A 132 0.06 0.97 -18.85
CA ASP A 132 -0.60 2.21 -19.25
C ASP A 132 -0.53 3.27 -18.14
N GLY A 133 -0.90 2.91 -16.90
CA GLY A 133 -0.78 3.80 -15.74
C GLY A 133 0.65 4.26 -15.48
N PHE A 134 1.63 3.35 -15.59
CA PHE A 134 3.04 3.70 -15.49
C PHE A 134 3.44 4.72 -16.56
N LEU A 135 3.05 4.49 -17.82
CA LEU A 135 3.39 5.38 -18.93
C LEU A 135 2.74 6.76 -18.78
N LYS A 136 1.50 6.81 -18.28
CA LYS A 136 0.76 8.06 -18.04
C LYS A 136 1.30 8.88 -16.88
N THR A 137 1.91 8.23 -15.88
CA THR A 137 2.34 8.93 -14.65
C THR A 137 3.81 9.30 -14.62
N VAL A 138 4.66 8.53 -15.32
CA VAL A 138 6.12 8.74 -15.33
C VAL A 138 6.58 9.68 -16.44
N PHE A 139 5.81 9.83 -17.52
CA PHE A 139 6.19 10.65 -18.68
C PHE A 139 5.27 11.85 -18.82
N GLY A 140 5.84 13.05 -18.70
CA GLY A 140 5.11 14.30 -18.62
C GLY A 140 5.29 14.92 -17.23
N GLY A 141 4.44 15.88 -16.92
CA GLY A 141 4.40 16.49 -15.61
C GLY A 141 3.36 17.58 -15.56
N GLU A 142 3.14 18.08 -14.36
CA GLU A 142 2.25 19.21 -14.12
C GLU A 142 2.96 20.56 -14.26
N GLY A 143 2.17 21.59 -14.49
CA GLY A 143 2.63 22.97 -14.52
C GLY A 143 3.36 23.39 -15.80
N PRO A 144 4.03 24.56 -15.78
CA PRO A 144 4.48 25.23 -16.99
C PRO A 144 5.48 24.42 -17.84
N THR A 145 6.32 23.60 -17.21
CA THR A 145 7.35 22.78 -17.86
C THR A 145 6.91 21.32 -18.04
N GLY A 146 5.66 20.99 -17.66
CA GLY A 146 5.12 19.64 -17.69
C GLY A 146 5.05 19.02 -19.09
N HIS A 147 5.08 19.86 -20.13
CA HIS A 147 5.05 19.43 -21.53
C HIS A 147 6.39 19.60 -22.26
N ASP A 148 7.48 19.85 -21.54
CA ASP A 148 8.81 19.98 -22.13
C ASP A 148 9.39 18.63 -22.56
N ALA A 149 10.45 18.63 -23.37
CA ALA A 149 11.11 17.39 -23.75
C ALA A 149 11.69 16.66 -22.53
N GLU A 150 12.18 17.42 -21.54
CA GLU A 150 12.78 16.90 -20.31
C GLU A 150 11.75 16.20 -19.41
N SER A 151 10.51 16.70 -19.33
CA SER A 151 9.45 16.04 -18.53
C SER A 151 9.05 14.67 -19.08
N ARG A 152 9.30 14.41 -20.37
CA ARG A 152 9.03 13.12 -21.02
C ARG A 152 10.18 12.11 -20.87
N LEU A 153 11.07 12.33 -19.91
CA LEU A 153 12.11 11.40 -19.53
C LEU A 153 11.78 10.76 -18.18
N VAL A 154 12.37 9.60 -17.91
CA VAL A 154 12.33 9.02 -16.57
C VAL A 154 13.09 9.92 -15.59
N HIS A 155 12.37 10.44 -14.60
CA HIS A 155 12.93 11.12 -13.42
C HIS A 155 12.92 10.20 -12.22
N LYS A 156 14.06 10.02 -11.54
CA LYS A 156 14.12 9.26 -10.27
C LYS A 156 15.36 9.57 -9.46
N PHE A 157 15.31 9.31 -8.15
CA PHE A 157 16.50 9.29 -7.32
C PHE A 157 17.38 8.08 -7.66
N THR A 158 18.68 8.32 -7.80
CA THR A 158 19.70 7.25 -8.00
C THR A 158 20.49 6.93 -6.74
N ARG A 159 20.26 7.70 -5.67
CA ARG A 159 20.92 7.60 -4.36
C ARG A 159 19.86 7.49 -3.25
N PRO A 160 20.22 6.98 -2.05
CA PRO A 160 19.29 6.91 -0.94
C PRO A 160 18.61 8.24 -0.65
N VAL A 161 17.27 8.20 -0.56
CA VAL A 161 16.42 9.33 -0.26
C VAL A 161 16.37 9.52 1.25
N ARG A 162 16.77 10.70 1.71
CA ARG A 162 16.85 11.11 3.11
C ARG A 162 15.86 12.24 3.28
N VAL A 163 14.74 11.93 3.93
CA VAL A 163 13.60 12.81 4.13
C VAL A 163 13.75 13.56 5.45
N TYR A 164 13.84 14.89 5.40
CA TYR A 164 13.68 15.74 6.57
C TYR A 164 12.23 16.20 6.64
N VAL A 165 11.62 16.15 7.83
CA VAL A 165 10.22 16.56 8.03
C VAL A 165 10.18 17.67 9.06
N GLU A 166 9.67 18.82 8.66
CA GLU A 166 9.51 19.99 9.50
C GLU A 166 8.04 20.41 9.58
N SER A 167 7.59 20.75 10.80
CA SER A 167 6.27 21.35 10.98
C SER A 167 6.43 22.84 11.19
N ARG A 168 5.81 23.60 10.28
CA ARG A 168 5.59 25.05 10.36
C ARG A 168 4.15 25.38 10.78
N SER A 169 3.32 24.37 11.06
CA SER A 169 2.02 24.54 11.69
C SER A 169 2.15 24.85 13.18
N ARG A 170 1.30 25.75 13.68
CA ARG A 170 1.29 26.15 15.10
C ARG A 170 0.49 25.19 15.97
N PHE A 171 -0.46 24.46 15.39
CA PHE A 171 -1.51 23.74 16.13
C PHE A 171 -1.59 22.25 15.80
N VAL A 172 -1.13 21.84 14.62
CA VAL A 172 -1.32 20.47 14.12
C VAL A 172 0.05 19.89 13.74
N ASP A 173 0.51 18.89 14.49
CA ASP A 173 1.75 18.16 14.18
C ASP A 173 1.43 16.78 13.59
N ARG A 174 1.65 16.64 12.28
CA ARG A 174 1.46 15.38 11.54
C ARG A 174 2.77 14.73 11.13
N ARG A 175 3.92 15.13 11.71
CA ARG A 175 5.23 14.57 11.34
C ARG A 175 5.29 13.06 11.59
N ALA A 176 4.55 12.55 12.56
CA ALA A 176 4.48 11.11 12.84
C ALA A 176 3.86 10.31 11.67
N GLU A 177 2.82 10.87 11.02
CA GLU A 177 2.14 10.28 9.87
C GLU A 177 3.08 10.21 8.66
N VAL A 178 3.77 11.33 8.36
CA VAL A 178 4.79 11.38 7.31
C VAL A 178 5.89 10.35 7.55
N ARG A 179 6.45 10.30 8.78
CA ARG A 179 7.49 9.31 9.12
C ARG A 179 7.00 7.87 9.00
N ALA A 180 5.74 7.62 9.33
CA ALA A 180 5.14 6.29 9.16
C ALA A 180 4.99 5.92 7.69
N PHE A 181 4.57 6.87 6.85
CA PHE A 181 4.46 6.66 5.41
C PHE A 181 5.82 6.41 4.76
N VAL A 182 6.85 7.20 5.09
CA VAL A 182 8.21 6.98 4.60
C VAL A 182 8.74 5.59 4.96
N ARG A 183 8.53 5.13 6.21
CA ARG A 183 8.88 3.75 6.61
C ARG A 183 8.10 2.69 5.85
N ARG A 184 6.86 2.97 5.47
CA ARG A 184 6.03 2.08 4.65
C ARG A 184 6.61 1.96 3.24
N LEU A 185 7.01 3.08 2.62
CA LEU A 185 7.66 3.08 1.30
C LEU A 185 8.94 2.25 1.29
N ASP A 186 9.84 2.47 2.26
CA ASP A 186 11.11 1.74 2.39
C ASP A 186 10.93 0.21 2.50
N ARG A 187 9.84 -0.22 3.14
CA ARG A 187 9.51 -1.65 3.28
C ARG A 187 8.85 -2.25 2.04
N LEU A 188 8.03 -1.45 1.34
CA LEU A 188 7.15 -1.97 0.29
C LEU A 188 7.74 -1.86 -1.10
N VAL A 189 8.58 -0.86 -1.38
CA VAL A 189 9.08 -0.58 -2.74
C VAL A 189 10.49 -1.14 -2.89
N PRO A 190 10.70 -2.24 -3.64
CA PRO A 190 12.02 -2.82 -3.83
C PRO A 190 12.94 -1.85 -4.58
N ASN A 191 14.24 -1.88 -4.24
CA ASN A 191 15.28 -1.02 -4.82
C ASN A 191 15.12 0.49 -4.57
N LEU A 192 14.08 0.93 -3.86
CA LEU A 192 14.03 2.26 -3.25
C LEU A 192 14.66 2.18 -1.86
N THR A 193 15.63 3.03 -1.58
CA THR A 193 16.15 3.24 -0.22
C THR A 193 15.69 4.61 0.24
N ILE A 194 14.79 4.66 1.21
CA ILE A 194 14.23 5.92 1.71
C ILE A 194 14.15 5.91 3.23
N THR A 195 14.62 6.98 3.87
CA THR A 195 14.65 7.06 5.32
C THR A 195 14.47 8.49 5.82
N THR A 196 14.02 8.63 7.06
CA THR A 196 13.87 9.96 7.67
C THR A 196 15.13 10.36 8.43
N VAL A 197 15.53 11.62 8.31
CA VAL A 197 16.66 12.21 9.03
C VAL A 197 16.22 13.36 9.93
N THR A 198 17.02 13.65 10.96
CA THR A 198 16.70 14.70 11.96
C THR A 198 17.28 16.07 11.63
N ARG A 199 18.12 16.19 10.60
CA ARG A 199 18.78 17.46 10.21
C ARG A 199 18.57 17.72 8.72
N ALA A 200 18.07 18.90 8.38
CA ALA A 200 17.86 19.36 7.00
C ALA A 200 19.14 19.28 6.14
N ALA A 201 20.30 19.65 6.70
CA ALA A 201 21.58 19.57 5.99
C ALA A 201 21.98 18.15 5.54
N ARG A 202 21.31 17.10 6.05
CA ARG A 202 21.53 15.72 5.64
C ARG A 202 20.44 15.17 4.74
N SER A 203 19.39 15.93 4.42
CA SER A 203 18.32 15.48 3.54
C SER A 203 18.56 15.83 2.08
N ASN A 204 17.90 15.09 1.21
CA ASN A 204 17.68 15.44 -0.20
C ASN A 204 16.19 15.44 -0.55
N MET A 205 15.32 15.30 0.43
CA MET A 205 13.89 15.55 0.32
C MET A 205 13.45 16.27 1.60
N GLN A 206 12.81 17.43 1.48
CA GLN A 206 12.33 18.21 2.62
C GLN A 206 10.82 18.30 2.56
N VAL A 207 10.13 17.85 3.62
CA VAL A 207 8.68 17.87 3.74
C VAL A 207 8.29 18.92 4.78
N TYR A 208 7.60 19.96 4.32
CA TYR A 208 7.09 21.05 5.14
C TYR A 208 5.59 20.87 5.37
N LEU A 209 5.24 20.70 6.64
CA LEU A 209 3.87 20.64 7.11
C LEU A 209 3.40 22.03 7.53
N VAL A 210 2.34 22.53 6.90
CA VAL A 210 2.01 23.96 6.92
C VAL A 210 0.53 24.20 7.20
N ASP A 211 0.20 25.29 7.87
CA ASP A 211 -1.17 25.77 7.97
C ASP A 211 -1.57 26.48 6.66
N ARG A 212 -2.80 26.30 6.16
CA ARG A 212 -3.29 26.94 4.92
C ARG A 212 -3.01 28.45 4.89
N GLY A 213 -3.22 29.14 6.01
CA GLY A 213 -2.99 30.58 6.14
C GLY A 213 -1.53 31.01 5.95
N ASN A 214 -0.57 30.08 6.05
CA ASN A 214 0.87 30.34 5.89
C ASN A 214 1.47 29.65 4.65
N TYR A 215 0.66 28.92 3.87
CA TYR A 215 1.10 28.07 2.76
C TYR A 215 2.03 28.82 1.78
N ARG A 216 1.57 29.96 1.26
CA ARG A 216 2.33 30.78 0.30
C ARG A 216 3.63 31.33 0.86
N ALA A 217 3.63 31.76 2.12
CA ALA A 217 4.81 32.33 2.74
C ALA A 217 5.90 31.25 2.93
N VAL A 218 5.51 30.05 3.37
CA VAL A 218 6.45 28.94 3.53
C VAL A 218 6.98 28.46 2.18
N ILE A 219 6.15 28.41 1.14
CA ILE A 219 6.62 28.10 -0.23
C ILE A 219 7.72 29.08 -0.66
N ARG A 220 7.48 30.39 -0.54
CA ARG A 220 8.45 31.41 -0.95
C ARG A 220 9.73 31.40 -0.13
N GLU A 221 9.64 31.04 1.15
CA GLU A 221 10.79 30.91 2.05
C GLU A 221 11.65 29.69 1.70
N MET A 222 11.01 28.57 1.36
CA MET A 222 11.67 27.26 1.32
C MET A 222 11.90 26.67 -0.08
N ALA A 223 11.25 27.22 -1.10
CA ALA A 223 11.53 26.83 -2.48
C ALA A 223 13.00 27.12 -2.83
N PRO A 224 13.61 26.32 -3.72
CA PRO A 224 14.95 26.61 -4.21
C PRO A 224 15.06 28.03 -4.77
N SER A 225 16.22 28.66 -4.57
CA SER A 225 16.45 30.02 -5.04
C SER A 225 16.30 30.12 -6.56
N GLY A 226 15.52 31.10 -7.03
CA GLY A 226 15.26 31.32 -8.45
C GLY A 226 14.08 30.52 -9.03
N THR A 227 13.43 29.65 -8.24
CA THR A 227 12.19 28.98 -8.67
C THR A 227 11.02 29.98 -8.73
N ASP A 228 10.26 29.99 -9.83
CA ASP A 228 8.98 30.69 -9.91
C ASP A 228 7.91 29.90 -9.16
N THR A 229 7.53 30.38 -7.98
CA THR A 229 6.59 29.68 -7.09
C THR A 229 5.12 29.97 -7.40
N ARG A 230 4.79 30.90 -8.31
CA ARG A 230 3.41 31.38 -8.49
C ARG A 230 2.43 30.27 -8.86
N PHE A 231 2.88 29.26 -9.60
CA PHE A 231 2.06 28.12 -10.02
C PHE A 231 1.62 27.24 -8.83
N ILE A 232 2.47 27.09 -7.80
CA ILE A 232 2.23 26.17 -6.68
C ILE A 232 1.61 26.86 -5.45
N GLU A 233 1.58 28.19 -5.43
CA GLU A 233 1.08 28.99 -4.29
C GLU A 233 -0.45 28.91 -4.08
N THR A 234 -1.19 28.35 -5.05
CA THR A 234 -2.65 28.22 -5.01
C THR A 234 -3.14 26.78 -4.81
N ASN A 235 -2.25 25.80 -4.90
CA ASN A 235 -2.62 24.39 -4.86
C ASN A 235 -2.93 23.92 -3.44
N ASP A 236 -3.60 22.77 -3.31
CA ASP A 236 -3.90 22.20 -2.01
C ASP A 236 -2.64 21.65 -1.31
N CYS A 237 -1.72 21.13 -2.12
CA CYS A 237 -0.37 20.70 -1.79
C CYS A 237 0.53 20.87 -3.03
N SER A 238 1.85 20.80 -2.84
CA SER A 238 2.79 20.93 -3.97
C SER A 238 4.14 20.28 -3.69
N ALA A 239 4.75 19.75 -4.74
CA ALA A 239 6.14 19.33 -4.75
C ALA A 239 6.96 20.09 -5.80
N LEU A 240 8.22 20.32 -5.47
CA LEU A 240 9.25 20.79 -6.39
C LEU A 240 10.35 19.74 -6.41
N THR A 241 10.69 19.23 -7.59
CA THR A 241 11.79 18.30 -7.77
C THR A 241 12.81 18.87 -8.75
N GLY A 242 14.06 18.42 -8.63
CA GLY A 242 15.10 18.85 -9.55
C GLY A 242 16.42 18.12 -9.35
N GLY A 243 17.30 18.29 -10.32
CA GLY A 243 18.68 17.83 -10.26
C GLY A 243 19.52 18.34 -11.41
N ASP A 244 20.83 18.13 -11.30
CA ASP A 244 21.80 18.74 -12.22
C ASP A 244 21.95 17.95 -13.52
N LYS A 245 21.51 16.68 -13.52
CA LYS A 245 21.62 15.77 -14.65
C LYS A 245 20.23 15.38 -15.16
N PRO A 246 20.05 15.23 -16.48
CA PRO A 246 18.77 14.81 -17.03
C PRO A 246 18.23 13.55 -16.38
N GLY A 247 16.95 13.57 -16.01
CA GLY A 247 16.26 12.45 -15.36
C GLY A 247 16.74 12.05 -13.96
N VAL A 248 17.77 12.71 -13.40
CA VAL A 248 18.28 12.39 -12.06
C VAL A 248 17.74 13.39 -11.05
N LEU A 249 16.96 12.90 -10.10
CA LEU A 249 16.50 13.71 -8.98
C LEU A 249 17.62 13.82 -7.94
N ASP A 250 17.99 15.06 -7.63
CA ASP A 250 18.95 15.39 -6.58
C ASP A 250 18.31 15.97 -5.34
N HIS A 251 17.21 16.68 -5.49
CA HIS A 251 16.48 17.28 -4.40
C HIS A 251 14.97 17.28 -4.66
N ALA A 252 14.21 17.27 -3.58
CA ALA A 252 12.78 17.49 -3.59
C ALA A 252 12.36 18.37 -2.39
N VAL A 253 11.38 19.24 -2.59
CA VAL A 253 10.74 20.03 -1.55
C VAL A 253 9.24 19.85 -1.66
N VAL A 254 8.61 19.40 -0.59
CA VAL A 254 7.19 19.02 -0.53
C VAL A 254 6.48 19.89 0.50
N PHE A 255 5.31 20.42 0.14
CA PHE A 255 4.47 21.26 0.98
C PHE A 255 3.11 20.59 1.16
N VAL A 256 2.72 20.32 2.40
CA VAL A 256 1.44 19.66 2.71
C VAL A 256 0.68 20.46 3.75
N VAL A 257 -0.55 20.85 3.41
CA VAL A 257 -1.45 21.53 4.33
C VAL A 257 -2.01 20.55 5.35
N VAL A 258 -1.84 20.87 6.65
CA VAL A 258 -2.19 19.93 7.74
C VAL A 258 -3.54 20.16 8.40
N ASN A 259 -4.17 21.31 8.15
CA ASN A 259 -5.33 21.80 8.89
C ASN A 259 -6.63 21.86 8.06
N GLU A 260 -6.76 21.03 7.01
CA GLU A 260 -7.94 20.95 6.13
C GLU A 260 -8.64 19.58 6.14
N GLY A 261 -8.45 18.83 7.23
CA GLY A 261 -9.03 17.51 7.42
C GLY A 261 -8.06 16.37 7.14
N ALA A 262 -8.33 15.22 7.78
CA ALA A 262 -7.40 14.09 7.75
C ALA A 262 -7.30 13.42 6.37
N SER A 263 -8.40 13.33 5.63
CA SER A 263 -8.41 12.70 4.30
C SER A 263 -7.60 13.52 3.29
N ARG A 264 -7.88 14.83 3.16
CA ARG A 264 -7.09 15.74 2.31
C ARG A 264 -5.60 15.72 2.66
N PHE A 265 -5.27 15.79 3.96
CA PHE A 265 -3.88 15.69 4.39
C PHE A 265 -3.23 14.38 3.92
N ARG A 266 -3.93 13.23 4.05
CA ARG A 266 -3.39 11.93 3.65
C ARG A 266 -3.20 11.82 2.14
N ALA A 267 -4.18 12.27 1.35
CA ALA A 267 -4.10 12.29 -0.10
C ALA A 267 -2.85 13.08 -0.54
N CYS A 268 -2.80 14.36 -0.19
CA CYS A 268 -1.66 15.24 -0.47
C CYS A 268 -0.32 14.71 0.06
N MET A 269 -0.28 14.18 1.29
CA MET A 269 0.96 13.62 1.83
C MET A 269 1.46 12.43 1.00
N VAL A 270 0.55 11.55 0.59
CA VAL A 270 0.92 10.36 -0.19
C VAL A 270 1.36 10.79 -1.58
N GLU A 271 0.50 11.53 -2.27
CA GLU A 271 0.69 12.04 -3.62
C GLU A 271 2.04 12.72 -3.75
N GLU A 272 2.26 13.82 -3.04
CA GLU A 272 3.42 14.68 -3.22
C GLU A 272 4.73 13.99 -2.87
N ILE A 273 4.73 13.14 -1.84
CA ILE A 273 5.93 12.35 -1.49
C ILE A 273 6.21 11.32 -2.58
N THR A 274 5.17 10.69 -3.15
CA THR A 274 5.36 9.69 -4.20
C THR A 274 5.69 10.31 -5.55
N GLN A 275 5.03 11.39 -5.96
CA GLN A 275 5.39 12.17 -7.15
C GLN A 275 6.82 12.70 -7.05
N SER A 276 7.25 13.14 -5.86
CA SER A 276 8.63 13.56 -5.62
C SER A 276 9.68 12.48 -5.86
N LEU A 277 9.28 11.21 -5.98
CA LEU A 277 10.17 10.09 -6.32
C LEU A 277 10.28 9.84 -7.83
N GLY A 278 9.49 10.54 -8.67
CA GLY A 278 9.55 10.48 -10.13
C GLY A 278 8.23 10.58 -10.91
N PRO A 279 7.12 9.92 -10.51
CA PRO A 279 5.87 9.94 -11.27
C PRO A 279 5.12 11.26 -11.03
N VAL A 280 5.50 12.32 -11.74
CA VAL A 280 5.02 13.71 -11.53
C VAL A 280 3.89 14.12 -12.48
N ASN A 281 3.37 13.19 -13.29
CA ASN A 281 2.26 13.48 -14.19
C ASN A 281 0.96 12.89 -13.64
N ASP A 282 -0.01 13.76 -13.42
CA ASP A 282 -1.38 13.37 -13.12
C ASP A 282 -2.17 13.03 -14.38
N ASP A 283 -3.04 12.02 -14.29
CA ASP A 283 -3.90 11.60 -15.39
C ASP A 283 -5.32 11.28 -14.91
N PRO A 284 -6.35 12.02 -15.37
CA PRO A 284 -7.73 11.85 -14.93
C PRO A 284 -8.35 10.50 -15.34
N SER A 285 -7.72 9.77 -16.26
CA SER A 285 -8.16 8.43 -16.67
C SER A 285 -7.74 7.31 -15.72
N LEU A 286 -7.05 7.63 -14.61
CA LEU A 286 -6.58 6.67 -13.61
C LEU A 286 -7.43 6.75 -12.32
N PRO A 287 -8.66 6.21 -12.27
CA PRO A 287 -9.59 6.41 -11.14
C PRO A 287 -9.18 5.72 -9.84
N PHE A 288 -8.15 4.87 -9.88
CA PHE A 288 -7.66 4.10 -8.73
C PHE A 288 -6.29 4.57 -8.22
N SER A 289 -5.77 5.66 -8.79
CA SER A 289 -4.43 6.16 -8.50
C SER A 289 -4.50 7.43 -7.69
N ILE A 290 -3.48 7.64 -6.85
CA ILE A 290 -3.26 8.93 -6.21
C ILE A 290 -2.82 10.01 -7.22
N TYR A 291 -2.30 9.62 -8.40
CA TYR A 291 -1.89 10.53 -9.48
C TYR A 291 -3.07 10.95 -10.37
N ASN A 292 -4.19 11.26 -9.72
CA ASN A 292 -5.42 11.71 -10.34
C ASN A 292 -6.14 12.64 -9.36
N ASP A 293 -5.92 13.93 -9.55
CA ASP A 293 -6.63 15.04 -8.91
C ASP A 293 -8.16 14.89 -8.78
N SER A 294 -8.80 14.13 -9.68
CA SER A 294 -10.26 13.94 -9.70
C SER A 294 -10.73 12.68 -8.98
N SER A 295 -9.81 11.89 -8.40
CA SER A 295 -10.15 10.65 -7.69
C SER A 295 -10.40 10.88 -6.20
N ASP A 296 -11.17 9.98 -5.57
CA ASP A 296 -11.38 9.97 -4.11
C ASP A 296 -10.30 9.16 -3.36
N VAL A 297 -9.19 8.82 -4.02
CA VAL A 297 -8.11 8.00 -3.44
C VAL A 297 -7.31 8.85 -2.46
N ASP A 298 -7.25 8.45 -1.18
CA ASP A 298 -6.52 9.21 -0.14
C ASP A 298 -5.31 8.47 0.44
N GLY A 299 -4.85 7.40 -0.22
CA GLY A 299 -3.82 6.52 0.31
C GLY A 299 -3.02 5.77 -0.76
N PHE A 300 -1.82 5.33 -0.38
CA PHE A 300 -0.94 4.57 -1.26
C PHE A 300 -1.49 3.17 -1.52
N GLY A 301 -2.11 3.01 -2.69
CA GLY A 301 -2.83 1.82 -3.13
C GLY A 301 -1.95 0.79 -3.84
N LEU A 302 -2.58 -0.29 -4.30
CA LEU A 302 -1.91 -1.35 -5.05
C LEU A 302 -1.45 -0.86 -6.44
N PHE A 303 -2.25 -0.03 -7.10
CA PHE A 303 -1.94 0.54 -8.41
C PHE A 303 -0.68 1.43 -8.35
N ASP A 304 -0.66 2.39 -7.42
CA ASP A 304 0.50 3.29 -7.22
C ASP A 304 1.75 2.51 -6.80
N TRP A 305 1.58 1.44 -6.02
CA TRP A 305 2.67 0.53 -5.69
C TRP A 305 3.28 -0.12 -6.92
N PHE A 306 2.48 -0.60 -7.88
CA PHE A 306 2.99 -1.13 -9.14
C PHE A 306 3.74 -0.07 -9.95
N ILE A 307 3.24 1.16 -10.01
CA ILE A 307 3.92 2.28 -10.69
C ILE A 307 5.31 2.51 -10.06
N LEU A 308 5.36 2.72 -8.74
CA LEU A 308 6.61 3.01 -8.03
C LEU A 308 7.61 1.86 -8.08
N THR A 309 7.15 0.61 -7.93
CA THR A 309 8.03 -0.57 -8.02
C THR A 309 8.59 -0.77 -9.42
N THR A 310 7.79 -0.49 -10.46
CA THR A 310 8.26 -0.52 -11.86
C THR A 310 9.27 0.59 -12.10
N LEU A 311 9.02 1.81 -11.61
CA LEU A 311 9.93 2.95 -11.74
C LEU A 311 11.28 2.66 -11.09
N TYR A 312 11.29 2.04 -9.91
CA TYR A 312 12.52 1.69 -9.18
C TYR A 312 13.14 0.35 -9.58
N ASP A 313 12.57 -0.39 -10.54
CA ASP A 313 13.23 -1.54 -11.15
C ASP A 313 14.61 -1.12 -11.70
N ARG A 314 15.62 -1.98 -11.49
CA ARG A 314 17.01 -1.67 -11.86
C ARG A 314 17.21 -1.50 -13.36
N ARG A 315 16.30 -2.04 -14.20
CA ARG A 315 16.34 -1.90 -15.66
C ARG A 315 15.90 -0.50 -16.09
N ILE A 316 15.02 0.15 -15.32
CA ILE A 316 14.58 1.53 -15.58
C ILE A 316 15.63 2.51 -15.06
N LYS A 317 16.26 3.22 -16.00
CA LYS A 317 17.33 4.19 -15.73
C LYS A 317 16.81 5.63 -15.87
N PRO A 318 17.39 6.57 -15.11
CA PRO A 318 17.12 7.99 -15.34
C PRO A 318 17.41 8.37 -16.79
N ALA A 319 16.71 9.38 -17.30
CA ALA A 319 16.81 9.89 -18.67
C ALA A 319 16.36 8.92 -19.78
N MET A 320 15.80 7.76 -19.45
CA MET A 320 15.18 6.91 -20.46
C MET A 320 13.93 7.58 -21.02
N THR A 321 13.74 7.51 -22.33
CA THR A 321 12.50 7.94 -22.99
C THR A 321 11.42 6.87 -22.84
N GLN A 322 10.16 7.26 -23.07
CA GLN A 322 9.04 6.31 -23.13
C GLN A 322 9.32 5.14 -24.08
N ALA A 323 9.85 5.40 -25.27
CA ALA A 323 10.17 4.36 -26.26
C ALA A 323 11.25 3.36 -25.77
N GLN A 324 12.17 3.81 -24.91
CA GLN A 324 13.18 2.93 -24.30
C GLN A 324 12.61 2.10 -23.15
N VAL A 325 11.62 2.62 -22.43
CA VAL A 325 11.01 1.94 -21.29
C VAL A 325 9.93 0.95 -21.70
N THR A 326 9.09 1.25 -22.70
CA THR A 326 7.99 0.39 -23.13
C THR A 326 8.39 -1.08 -23.33
N PRO A 327 9.52 -1.42 -23.98
CA PRO A 327 9.95 -2.82 -24.15
C PRO A 327 10.40 -3.52 -22.85
N LEU A 328 10.64 -2.77 -21.78
CA LEU A 328 11.06 -3.28 -20.46
C LEU A 328 9.85 -3.59 -19.55
N LEU A 329 8.69 -3.00 -19.87
CA LEU A 329 7.43 -3.28 -19.20
C LEU A 329 6.98 -4.70 -19.56
N PRO A 330 6.29 -5.40 -18.66
CA PRO A 330 5.80 -6.72 -18.99
C PRO A 330 4.79 -6.60 -20.15
N PRO A 331 4.82 -7.52 -21.12
CA PRO A 331 3.94 -7.46 -22.26
C PRO A 331 2.48 -7.59 -21.81
N PRO A 332 1.53 -7.04 -22.57
CA PRO A 332 0.11 -7.29 -22.39
C PRO A 332 -0.17 -8.77 -22.08
N SER A 333 -0.76 -9.05 -20.92
CA SER A 333 -1.18 -10.39 -20.54
C SER A 333 -2.61 -10.36 -20.03
N ALA A 334 -3.52 -11.03 -20.75
CA ALA A 334 -4.89 -11.28 -20.33
C ALA A 334 -5.00 -12.12 -19.03
N THR A 335 -3.88 -12.55 -18.45
CA THR A 335 -3.81 -13.23 -17.16
C THR A 335 -3.44 -12.20 -16.09
N PRO A 336 -4.29 -11.94 -15.10
CA PRO A 336 -3.95 -11.06 -13.98
C PRO A 336 -2.67 -11.52 -13.30
N VAL A 337 -1.93 -10.58 -12.70
CA VAL A 337 -0.67 -10.85 -12.01
C VAL A 337 -0.91 -11.81 -10.83
N ARG A 338 -0.87 -13.13 -11.10
CA ARG A 338 -1.03 -14.17 -10.09
C ARG A 338 0.21 -14.21 -9.20
N ARG A 339 0.04 -13.97 -7.89
CA ARG A 339 1.00 -14.49 -6.91
C ARG A 339 0.80 -15.99 -6.72
N CYS A 340 1.91 -16.71 -6.58
CA CYS A 340 1.92 -18.14 -6.26
C CYS A 340 1.13 -18.41 -4.98
N ALA A 341 0.16 -19.32 -5.09
CA ALA A 341 -0.48 -19.95 -3.95
C ALA A 341 0.59 -20.59 -3.06
N ALA A 342 0.52 -20.32 -1.75
CA ALA A 342 1.28 -21.08 -0.78
C ALA A 342 0.80 -22.54 -0.86
N SER A 343 1.73 -23.44 -1.18
CA SER A 343 1.49 -24.87 -1.23
C SER A 343 0.98 -25.39 0.12
N SER A 344 -0.24 -25.93 0.08
CA SER A 344 -0.83 -27.05 0.85
C SER A 344 -0.42 -27.23 2.32
#